data_AF-A0A8D8A6K5-F1
#
_entry.id   AF-A0A8D8A6K5-F1
#
_cell.length_a   1.000
_cell.length_b   1.000
_cell.length_c   1.000
_cell.angle_alpha   90.00
_cell.angle_beta   90.00
_cell.angle_gamma   90.00
#
_symmetry.space_group_name_H-M   'P 1'
#
loop_
_entity.id
_entity.type
_entity.pdbx_description
1 polymer ?
#
loop_
_entity_poly.entity_id
_entity_poly.type
_entity_poly.pdbx_seq_one_letter_code
_entity_poly.pdbx_strand_id
1 'polypeptide(L)'
;MIQLLLSAIRKKRQYVAALIANLAIACMGASMAWTSPMESKLKDMDESPLPEAPTASELSWIGSILTLGSLLGPAFAGFVAHRFGRKLALLISAVFFLAAYVLFLTTQSVAQILVGRFLQGCGIGFAITITPLYVGEIATVERRGALGSLVQTFITLGLLLDYAIGPYVSYGAFQWIQMALPLLFVA
;
A
#
# COMPACT_ATOMS: atom_id res chain seq x y z
N MET A 1 35.91 -21.80 1.86
CA MET A 1 35.84 -20.34 1.59
C MET A 1 34.76 -19.96 0.57
N ILE A 2 34.74 -20.54 -0.64
CA ILE A 2 33.76 -20.20 -1.70
C ILE A 2 32.29 -20.48 -1.29
N GLN A 3 32.01 -21.60 -0.62
CA GLN A 3 30.63 -21.90 -0.17
C GLN A 3 30.10 -20.96 0.92
N LEU A 4 30.98 -20.45 1.79
CA LEU A 4 30.62 -19.44 2.80
C LEU A 4 30.32 -18.08 2.14
N LEU A 5 31.09 -17.70 1.12
CA LEU A 5 30.80 -16.52 0.30
C LEU A 5 29.46 -16.67 -0.42
N LEU A 6 29.18 -17.82 -1.04
CA LEU A 6 27.93 -18.09 -1.72
C LEU A 6 26.73 -18.08 -0.76
N SER A 7 26.87 -18.62 0.46
CA SER A 7 25.80 -18.60 1.47
C SER A 7 25.54 -17.19 1.99
N ALA A 8 26.59 -16.37 2.17
CA ALA A 8 26.48 -14.97 2.57
C ALA A 8 25.81 -14.11 1.47
N ILE A 9 26.17 -14.33 0.20
CA ILE A 9 25.54 -13.65 -0.95
C ILE A 9 24.06 -14.03 -1.05
N ARG A 10 23.72 -15.32 -0.92
CA ARG A 10 22.32 -15.79 -0.92
C ARG A 10 21.52 -15.18 0.25
N LYS A 11 22.12 -15.08 1.44
CA LYS A 11 21.52 -14.40 2.61
C LYS A 11 21.16 -12.96 2.30
N LYS A 12 22.12 -12.17 1.82
CA LYS A 12 21.90 -10.75 1.53
C LYS A 12 20.76 -10.57 0.51
N ARG A 13 20.73 -11.41 -0.52
CA ARG A 13 19.70 -11.36 -1.57
C ARG A 13 18.28 -11.66 -1.04
N GLN A 14 18.13 -12.60 -0.11
CA GLN A 14 16.83 -12.90 0.51
C GLN A 14 16.27 -11.72 1.30
N TYR A 15 17.09 -11.10 2.15
CA TYR A 15 16.67 -9.93 2.92
C TYR A 15 16.34 -8.74 2.02
N VAL A 16 17.19 -8.45 1.02
CA VAL A 16 16.92 -7.35 0.08
C VAL A 16 15.61 -7.59 -0.69
N ALA A 17 15.39 -8.80 -1.22
CA ALA A 17 14.16 -9.12 -1.94
C ALA A 17 12.92 -9.05 -1.02
N ALA A 18 13.03 -9.50 0.23
CA ALA A 18 11.93 -9.40 1.20
C ALA A 18 11.65 -7.94 1.58
N LEU A 19 12.67 -7.10 1.78
CA LEU A 19 12.50 -5.69 2.09
C LEU A 19 11.79 -4.97 0.94
N ILE A 20 12.21 -5.20 -0.31
CA ILE A 20 11.57 -4.61 -1.50
C ILE A 20 10.12 -5.07 -1.59
N ALA A 21 9.84 -6.37 -1.47
CA ALA A 21 8.47 -6.88 -1.55
C ALA A 21 7.56 -6.29 -0.46
N ASN A 22 8.09 -6.08 0.75
CA ASN A 22 7.35 -5.49 1.85
C ASN A 22 7.10 -3.98 1.71
N LEU A 23 7.75 -3.27 0.78
CA LEU A 23 7.36 -1.88 0.47
C LEU A 23 5.91 -1.79 -0.04
N ALA A 24 5.43 -2.80 -0.78
CA ALA A 24 4.02 -2.89 -1.17
C ALA A 24 3.10 -3.05 0.06
N ILE A 25 3.57 -3.71 1.11
CA ILE A 25 2.85 -3.85 2.38
C ILE A 25 2.86 -2.55 3.19
N ALA A 26 3.93 -1.75 3.12
CA ALA A 26 3.91 -0.39 3.67
C ALA A 26 2.88 0.50 2.95
N CYS A 27 2.75 0.39 1.63
CA CYS A 27 1.69 1.09 0.88
C CYS A 27 0.28 0.70 1.36
N MET A 28 0.07 -0.58 1.66
CA MET A 28 -1.17 -1.06 2.28
C MET A 28 -1.39 -0.42 3.66
N GLY A 29 -0.39 -0.45 4.54
CA GLY A 29 -0.49 0.14 5.88
C GLY A 29 -0.86 1.63 5.82
N ALA A 30 -0.18 2.39 4.96
CA ALA A 30 -0.48 3.80 4.71
C ALA A 30 -1.93 3.99 4.20
N SER A 31 -2.35 3.19 3.22
CA SER A 31 -3.72 3.24 2.68
C SER A 31 -4.80 2.95 3.73
N MET A 32 -4.50 2.16 4.76
CA MET A 32 -5.43 1.88 5.88
C MET A 32 -5.56 3.06 6.84
N ALA A 33 -4.46 3.74 7.17
CA ALA A 33 -4.47 4.91 8.07
C ALA A 33 -4.89 6.22 7.38
N TRP A 34 -4.88 6.26 6.04
CA TRP A 34 -5.16 7.45 5.24
C TRP A 34 -6.39 8.24 5.68
N THR A 35 -7.47 7.58 6.09
CA THR A 35 -8.71 8.26 6.47
C THR A 35 -8.58 9.14 7.71
N SER A 36 -7.65 8.84 8.62
CA SER A 36 -7.51 9.54 9.90
C SER A 36 -7.14 11.02 9.75
N PRO A 37 -6.02 11.40 9.09
CA PRO A 37 -5.72 12.81 8.85
C PRO A 37 -6.59 13.42 7.74
N MET A 38 -7.18 12.61 6.86
CA MET A 38 -7.93 13.13 5.71
C MET A 38 -9.34 13.56 6.07
N GLU A 39 -9.98 12.94 7.06
CA GLU A 39 -11.31 13.37 7.46
C GLU A 39 -11.33 14.83 7.93
N SER A 40 -10.34 15.26 8.71
CA SER A 40 -10.23 16.66 9.13
C SER A 40 -9.94 17.58 7.94
N LYS A 41 -8.99 17.20 7.07
CA LYS A 41 -8.59 18.01 5.91
C LYS A 41 -9.67 18.15 4.84
N LEU A 42 -10.53 17.15 4.69
CA LEU A 42 -11.64 17.22 3.74
C LEU A 42 -12.79 18.12 4.23
N LYS A 43 -12.92 18.30 5.56
CA LYS A 43 -13.92 19.19 6.17
C LYS A 43 -13.45 20.64 6.27
N ASP A 44 -12.14 20.86 6.32
CA ASP A 44 -11.54 22.20 6.36
C ASP A 44 -11.52 22.82 4.96
N MET A 45 -12.37 23.82 4.69
CA MET A 45 -12.51 24.42 3.36
C MET A 45 -11.33 25.32 2.95
N ASP A 46 -10.49 25.73 3.89
CA ASP A 46 -9.26 26.47 3.57
C ASP A 46 -8.15 25.53 3.06
N GLU A 47 -8.25 24.24 3.38
CA GLU A 47 -7.27 23.21 3.00
C GLU A 47 -7.80 22.21 1.96
N SER A 48 -9.11 21.95 1.95
CA SER A 48 -9.74 20.90 1.16
C SER A 48 -9.63 21.15 -0.35
N PRO A 49 -9.34 20.12 -1.15
CA PRO A 49 -9.39 20.21 -2.62
C PRO A 49 -10.83 20.20 -3.16
N LEU A 50 -11.84 19.98 -2.32
CA LEU A 50 -13.24 19.85 -2.72
C LEU A 50 -13.93 21.22 -2.73
N PRO A 51 -14.91 21.43 -3.63
CA PRO A 51 -15.67 22.68 -3.66
C PRO A 51 -16.58 22.87 -2.43
N GLU A 52 -16.97 21.77 -1.79
CA GLU A 52 -17.87 21.77 -0.63
C GLU A 52 -17.45 20.66 0.35
N ALA A 53 -17.80 20.84 1.63
CA ALA A 53 -17.51 19.89 2.68
C ALA A 53 -18.32 18.58 2.49
N PRO A 54 -17.68 17.40 2.55
CA PRO A 54 -18.39 16.14 2.45
C PRO A 54 -19.43 15.95 3.56
N THR A 55 -20.57 15.40 3.19
CA THR A 55 -21.59 14.96 4.13
C THR A 55 -21.12 13.80 5.00
N ALA A 56 -21.78 13.57 6.14
CA ALA A 56 -21.48 12.43 7.01
C ALA A 56 -21.62 11.08 6.29
N SER A 57 -22.57 10.98 5.35
CA SER A 57 -22.76 9.77 4.53
C SER A 57 -21.56 9.55 3.60
N GLU A 58 -21.09 10.60 2.93
CA GLU A 58 -19.95 10.54 2.04
C GLU A 58 -18.65 10.16 2.76
N LEU A 59 -18.40 10.72 3.95
CA LEU A 59 -17.27 10.33 4.78
C LEU A 59 -17.34 8.86 5.20
N SER A 60 -18.53 8.37 5.53
CA SER A 60 -18.75 6.95 5.85
C SER A 60 -18.44 6.04 4.65
N TRP A 61 -18.81 6.47 3.44
CA TRP A 61 -18.46 5.77 2.22
C TRP A 61 -16.95 5.81 1.92
N ILE A 62 -16.29 6.96 2.09
CA ILE A 62 -14.82 7.10 1.93
C ILE A 62 -14.07 6.14 2.86
N GLY A 63 -14.54 5.99 4.10
CA GLY A 63 -13.99 5.07 5.09
C GLY A 63 -14.17 3.60 4.72
N SER A 64 -15.36 3.22 4.23
CA SER A 64 -15.75 1.82 4.04
C SER A 64 -15.48 1.24 2.65
N ILE A 65 -15.50 2.04 1.58
CA ILE A 65 -15.41 1.53 0.19
C ILE A 65 -14.08 0.83 -0.13
N LEU A 66 -13.00 1.17 0.61
CA LEU A 66 -11.73 0.46 0.53
C LEU A 66 -11.90 -1.04 0.81
N THR A 67 -12.77 -1.40 1.75
CA THR A 67 -12.99 -2.80 2.13
C THR A 67 -13.59 -3.59 0.98
N LEU A 68 -14.48 -2.98 0.18
CA LEU A 68 -15.06 -3.61 -1.01
C LEU A 68 -13.99 -3.90 -2.08
N GLY A 69 -13.06 -2.97 -2.32
CA GLY A 69 -11.93 -3.22 -3.21
C GLY A 69 -11.03 -4.34 -2.68
N SER A 70 -10.79 -4.37 -1.36
CA SER A 70 -9.97 -5.39 -0.71
C SER A 70 -10.59 -6.79 -0.69
N LEU A 71 -11.92 -6.88 -0.82
CA LEU A 71 -12.63 -8.15 -0.95
C LEU A 71 -12.41 -8.78 -2.34
N LEU A 72 -12.40 -7.96 -3.38
CA LEU A 72 -12.26 -8.43 -4.77
C LEU A 72 -10.80 -8.70 -5.14
N GLY A 73 -9.88 -7.86 -4.66
CA GLY A 73 -8.45 -7.93 -4.98
C GLY A 73 -7.80 -9.32 -4.84
N PRO A 74 -7.97 -10.05 -3.73
CA PRO A 74 -7.32 -11.34 -3.48
C PRO A 74 -7.62 -12.42 -4.52
N ALA A 75 -8.88 -12.51 -4.98
CA ALA A 75 -9.29 -13.50 -5.97
C ALA A 75 -8.54 -13.29 -7.31
N PHE A 76 -8.48 -12.04 -7.77
CA PHE A 76 -7.72 -11.69 -8.98
C PHE A 76 -6.22 -11.82 -8.76
N ALA A 77 -5.72 -11.43 -7.59
CA ALA A 77 -4.31 -11.53 -7.24
C ALA A 77 -3.79 -12.98 -7.32
N GLY A 78 -4.54 -13.93 -6.76
CA GLY A 78 -4.21 -15.35 -6.80
C GLY A 78 -4.14 -15.88 -8.24
N PHE A 79 -5.14 -15.55 -9.07
CA PHE A 79 -5.15 -15.92 -10.49
C PHE A 79 -3.93 -15.38 -11.24
N VAL A 80 -3.64 -14.08 -11.09
CA VAL A 80 -2.49 -13.44 -11.75
C VAL A 80 -1.17 -14.03 -11.26
N ALA A 81 -1.02 -14.27 -9.96
CA ALA A 81 0.20 -14.84 -9.39
C ALA A 81 0.45 -16.28 -9.84
N HIS A 82 -0.61 -17.06 -10.04
CA HIS A 82 -0.53 -18.40 -10.58
C HIS A 82 -0.17 -18.39 -12.08
N ARG A 83 -0.82 -17.53 -12.88
CA ARG A 83 -0.68 -17.53 -14.34
C ARG A 83 0.53 -16.77 -14.88
N PHE A 84 0.91 -15.68 -14.22
CA PHE A 84 1.95 -14.74 -14.68
C PHE A 84 3.08 -14.54 -13.66
N GLY A 85 2.97 -15.14 -12.47
CA GLY A 85 3.99 -15.10 -11.43
C GLY A 85 3.79 -13.99 -10.40
N ARG A 86 4.46 -14.17 -9.25
CA ARG A 86 4.26 -13.37 -8.03
C ARG A 86 4.75 -11.94 -8.22
N LYS A 87 5.89 -11.76 -8.91
CA LYS A 87 6.45 -10.43 -9.19
C LYS A 87 5.48 -9.54 -9.95
N LEU A 88 4.85 -10.06 -11.01
CA LEU A 88 3.90 -9.27 -11.80
C LEU A 88 2.66 -8.92 -10.97
N ALA A 89 2.13 -9.87 -10.19
CA ALA A 89 1.01 -9.60 -9.30
C ALA A 89 1.34 -8.51 -8.27
N LEU A 90 2.55 -8.50 -7.70
CA LEU A 90 3.00 -7.41 -6.82
C LEU A 90 3.14 -6.08 -7.56
N LEU A 91 3.68 -6.05 -8.78
CA LEU A 91 3.76 -4.79 -9.56
C LEU A 91 2.38 -4.21 -9.90
N ILE A 92 1.37 -5.06 -10.11
CA ILE A 92 -0.01 -4.63 -10.33
C ILE A 92 -0.59 -3.94 -9.08
N SER A 93 -0.22 -4.36 -7.86
CA SER A 93 -0.66 -3.64 -6.65
C SER A 93 -0.16 -2.20 -6.64
N ALA A 94 1.09 -1.98 -7.09
CA ALA A 94 1.65 -0.63 -7.21
C ALA A 94 0.87 0.23 -8.21
N VAL A 95 0.45 -0.35 -9.33
CA VAL A 95 -0.37 0.37 -10.33
C VAL A 95 -1.68 0.85 -9.71
N PHE A 96 -2.35 0.01 -8.91
CA PHE A 96 -3.57 0.41 -8.20
C PHE A 96 -3.31 1.52 -7.18
N PHE A 97 -2.24 1.43 -6.40
CA PHE A 97 -1.88 2.47 -5.44
C PHE A 97 -1.54 3.80 -6.14
N LEU A 98 -0.71 3.77 -7.18
CA LEU A 98 -0.34 4.96 -7.95
C LEU A 98 -1.57 5.62 -8.59
N ALA A 99 -2.44 4.83 -9.22
CA ALA A 99 -3.67 5.35 -9.81
C ALA A 99 -4.55 6.03 -8.76
N ALA A 100 -4.67 5.46 -7.55
CA ALA A 100 -5.43 6.08 -6.48
C ALA A 100 -4.83 7.41 -6.01
N TYR A 101 -3.51 7.49 -5.79
CA TYR A 101 -2.88 8.74 -5.36
C TYR A 101 -2.95 9.83 -6.44
N VAL A 102 -2.87 9.46 -7.72
CA VAL A 102 -3.10 10.41 -8.83
C VAL A 102 -4.53 10.95 -8.79
N LEU A 103 -5.53 10.10 -8.51
CA LEU A 103 -6.92 10.56 -8.35
C LEU A 103 -7.08 11.51 -7.15
N PHE A 104 -6.40 11.25 -6.04
CA PHE A 104 -6.44 12.13 -4.87
C PHE A 104 -5.76 13.48 -5.14
N LEU A 105 -4.61 13.47 -5.83
CA LEU A 105 -3.91 14.71 -6.23
C LEU A 105 -4.72 15.59 -7.18
N THR A 106 -5.56 14.97 -8.02
CA THR A 106 -6.39 15.67 -9.01
C THR A 106 -7.85 15.77 -8.59
N THR A 107 -8.14 15.55 -7.30
CA THR A 107 -9.52 15.39 -6.85
C THR A 107 -10.30 16.70 -6.93
N GLN A 108 -11.49 16.64 -7.52
CA GLN A 108 -12.44 17.76 -7.57
C GLN A 108 -13.83 17.37 -7.05
N SER A 109 -14.03 16.11 -6.70
CA SER A 109 -15.30 15.59 -6.19
C SER A 109 -15.08 14.42 -5.23
N VAL A 110 -16.06 14.19 -4.35
CA VAL A 110 -16.09 13.01 -3.47
C VAL A 110 -16.09 11.72 -4.29
N ALA A 111 -16.78 11.67 -5.42
CA ALA A 111 -16.84 10.49 -6.28
C ALA A 111 -15.44 10.04 -6.74
N GLN A 112 -14.56 10.99 -7.05
CA GLN A 112 -13.17 10.69 -7.43
C GLN A 112 -12.37 10.10 -6.27
N ILE A 113 -12.59 10.59 -5.04
CA ILE A 113 -12.02 10.01 -3.82
C ILE A 113 -12.53 8.58 -3.63
N LEU A 114 -13.84 8.33 -3.82
CA LEU A 114 -14.42 6.99 -3.69
C LEU A 114 -13.80 6.00 -4.68
N VAL A 115 -13.61 6.40 -5.94
CA VAL A 115 -12.92 5.58 -6.95
C VAL A 115 -11.47 5.32 -6.53
N GLY A 116 -10.73 6.34 -6.08
CA GLY A 116 -9.35 6.16 -5.60
C GLY A 116 -9.28 5.21 -4.38
N ARG A 117 -10.21 5.32 -3.44
CA ARG A 117 -10.29 4.43 -2.26
C ARG A 117 -10.60 2.99 -2.64
N PHE A 118 -11.49 2.79 -3.61
CA PHE A 118 -11.75 1.46 -4.15
C PHE A 118 -10.50 0.86 -4.80
N LEU A 119 -9.76 1.64 -5.61
CA LEU A 119 -8.50 1.21 -6.22
C LEU A 119 -7.42 0.90 -5.17
N GLN A 120 -7.28 1.71 -4.11
CA GLN A 120 -6.42 1.37 -2.96
C GLN A 120 -6.80 0.02 -2.36
N GLY A 121 -8.11 -0.24 -2.19
CA GLY A 121 -8.62 -1.53 -1.74
C GLY A 121 -8.16 -2.69 -2.61
N CYS A 122 -8.27 -2.56 -3.94
CA CYS A 122 -7.75 -3.55 -4.88
C CYS A 122 -6.24 -3.77 -4.71
N GLY A 123 -5.46 -2.68 -4.61
CA GLY A 123 -4.03 -2.73 -4.36
C GLY A 123 -3.67 -3.45 -3.05
N ILE A 124 -4.40 -3.18 -1.97
CA ILE A 124 -4.27 -3.88 -0.68
C ILE A 124 -4.51 -5.37 -0.87
N GLY A 125 -5.60 -5.76 -1.55
CA GLY A 125 -5.93 -7.15 -1.81
C GLY A 125 -4.82 -7.91 -2.53
N PHE A 126 -4.18 -7.27 -3.52
CA PHE A 126 -3.02 -7.85 -4.19
C PHE A 126 -1.80 -7.94 -3.26
N ALA A 127 -1.45 -6.85 -2.56
CA ALA A 127 -0.26 -6.80 -1.72
C ALA A 127 -0.32 -7.83 -0.57
N ILE A 128 -1.44 -7.90 0.17
CA ILE A 128 -1.58 -8.79 1.33
C ILE A 128 -1.63 -10.27 0.93
N THR A 129 -2.15 -10.59 -0.26
CA THR A 129 -2.22 -11.96 -0.75
C THR A 129 -0.85 -12.44 -1.24
N ILE A 130 -0.14 -11.61 -2.01
CA ILE A 130 1.05 -12.07 -2.74
C ILE A 130 2.34 -11.89 -1.95
N THR A 131 2.46 -10.85 -1.12
CA THR A 131 3.71 -10.60 -0.38
C THR A 131 4.11 -11.76 0.55
N PRO A 132 3.24 -12.29 1.43
CA PRO A 132 3.61 -13.41 2.28
C PRO A 132 3.94 -14.68 1.48
N LEU A 133 3.25 -14.92 0.36
CA LEU A 133 3.56 -16.04 -0.54
C LEU A 133 4.96 -15.89 -1.14
N TYR A 134 5.25 -14.72 -1.71
CA TYR A 134 6.55 -14.42 -2.30
C TYR A 134 7.68 -14.53 -1.27
N VAL A 135 7.50 -13.94 -0.08
CA VAL A 135 8.45 -14.02 1.03
C VAL A 135 8.66 -15.47 1.47
N GLY A 136 7.60 -16.26 1.56
CA GLY A 136 7.66 -17.68 1.92
C GLY A 136 8.41 -18.53 0.90
N GLU A 137 8.26 -18.23 -0.40
CA GLU A 137 8.93 -18.92 -1.51
C GLU A 137 10.44 -18.64 -1.56
N ILE A 138 10.87 -17.42 -1.22
CA ILE A 138 12.31 -17.05 -1.21
C ILE A 138 13.03 -17.40 0.10
N ALA A 139 12.27 -17.61 1.19
CA ALA A 139 12.83 -17.84 2.52
C ALA A 139 13.42 -19.25 2.67
N THR A 140 14.64 -19.33 3.22
CA THR A 140 15.15 -20.62 3.73
C THR A 140 14.50 -20.98 5.05
N VAL A 141 14.52 -22.28 5.38
CA VAL A 141 13.88 -22.85 6.58
C VAL A 141 14.31 -22.11 7.85
N GLU A 142 15.59 -21.76 7.97
CA GLU A 142 16.16 -21.13 9.17
C GLU A 142 15.73 -19.67 9.34
N ARG A 143 15.24 -19.01 8.28
CA ARG A 143 14.97 -17.57 8.26
C ARG A 143 13.53 -17.20 7.98
N ARG A 144 12.68 -18.20 7.71
CA ARG A 144 11.27 -18.00 7.38
C ARG A 144 10.54 -17.19 8.45
N GLY A 145 10.84 -17.41 9.74
CA GLY A 145 10.28 -16.62 10.84
C GLY A 145 10.64 -15.13 10.76
N ALA A 146 11.93 -14.82 10.63
CA ALA A 146 12.41 -13.44 10.56
C ALA A 146 11.96 -12.70 9.29
N LEU A 147 11.86 -13.39 8.16
CA LEU A 147 11.36 -12.78 6.92
C LEU A 147 9.84 -12.60 6.97
N GLY A 148 9.11 -13.53 7.60
CA GLY A 148 7.67 -13.42 7.80
C GLY A 148 7.28 -12.26 8.71
N SER A 149 8.04 -11.98 9.77
CA SER A 149 7.75 -10.85 10.67
C SER A 149 7.88 -9.49 10.01
N LEU A 150 8.68 -9.37 8.94
CA LEU A 150 8.80 -8.13 8.15
C LEU A 150 7.45 -7.67 7.58
N VAL A 151 6.54 -8.60 7.25
CA VAL A 151 5.20 -8.23 6.74
C VAL A 151 4.49 -7.36 7.76
N GLN A 152 4.35 -7.84 9.00
CA GLN A 152 3.66 -7.08 10.04
C GLN A 152 4.42 -5.78 10.39
N THR A 153 5.75 -5.82 10.43
CA THR A 153 6.54 -4.61 10.66
C THR A 153 6.26 -3.53 9.62
N PHE A 154 6.18 -3.87 8.34
CA PHE A 154 5.91 -2.90 7.27
C PHE A 154 4.46 -2.39 7.27
N ILE A 155 3.48 -3.22 7.68
CA ILE A 155 2.11 -2.72 7.93
C ILE A 155 2.16 -1.60 8.96
N THR A 156 2.83 -1.86 10.09
CA THR A 156 2.94 -0.88 11.18
C THR A 156 3.73 0.36 10.78
N LEU A 157 4.80 0.23 9.98
CA LEU A 157 5.55 1.38 9.47
C LEU A 157 4.70 2.26 8.55
N GLY A 158 3.87 1.67 7.68
CA GLY A 158 2.94 2.42 6.83
C GLY A 158 1.90 3.18 7.66
N LEU A 159 1.29 2.53 8.66
CA LEU A 159 0.36 3.18 9.59
C LEU A 159 1.02 4.33 10.36
N LEU A 160 2.24 4.09 10.86
CA LEU A 160 2.99 5.09 11.62
C LEU A 160 3.29 6.34 10.78
N LEU A 161 3.63 6.15 9.50
CA LEU A 161 3.92 7.26 8.58
C LEU A 161 2.72 8.20 8.46
N ASP A 162 1.51 7.66 8.27
CA ASP A 162 0.28 8.45 8.17
C ASP A 162 -0.02 9.24 9.44
N TYR A 163 0.04 8.57 10.60
CA TYR A 163 -0.25 9.22 11.88
C TYR A 163 0.81 10.26 12.26
N ALA A 164 2.07 10.02 11.90
CA ALA A 164 3.17 10.92 12.24
C ALA A 164 3.24 12.14 11.32
N ILE A 165 2.90 12.00 10.03
CA ILE A 165 3.07 13.06 9.03
C ILE A 165 1.75 13.77 8.72
N GLY A 166 0.65 13.01 8.59
CA GLY A 166 -0.63 13.48 8.07
C GLY A 166 -1.17 14.77 8.71
N PRO A 167 -1.17 14.92 10.04
CA PRO A 167 -1.66 16.13 10.70
C PRO A 167 -0.83 17.40 10.39
N TYR A 168 0.44 17.26 10.02
CA TYR A 168 1.39 18.38 9.98
C TYR A 168 1.71 18.88 8.56
N VAL A 169 1.16 18.27 7.52
CA VAL A 169 1.40 18.62 6.12
C VAL A 169 0.10 18.97 5.42
N SER A 170 0.15 19.71 4.31
CA SER A 170 -1.05 20.02 3.53
C SER A 170 -1.65 18.79 2.85
N TYR A 171 -2.93 18.82 2.47
CA TYR A 171 -3.59 17.75 1.70
C TYR A 171 -2.75 17.29 0.50
N GLY A 172 -2.31 18.23 -0.34
CA GLY A 172 -1.53 17.92 -1.54
C GLY A 172 -0.16 17.32 -1.21
N ALA A 173 0.55 17.91 -0.23
CA ALA A 173 1.85 17.39 0.21
C ALA A 173 1.73 15.98 0.77
N PHE A 174 0.66 15.69 1.52
CA PHE A 174 0.37 14.35 2.03
C PHE A 174 0.25 13.34 0.89
N GLN A 175 -0.53 13.63 -0.15
CA GLN A 175 -0.69 12.67 -1.26
C GLN A 175 0.62 12.44 -2.03
N TRP A 176 1.47 13.47 -2.20
CA TRP A 176 2.79 13.32 -2.81
C TRP A 176 3.72 12.42 -1.99
N ILE A 177 3.77 12.63 -0.67
CA ILE A 177 4.56 11.79 0.23
C ILE A 177 4.09 10.33 0.12
N GLN A 178 2.78 10.12 0.10
CA GLN A 178 2.20 8.78 0.02
C GLN A 178 2.43 8.11 -1.33
N MET A 179 2.41 8.88 -2.42
CA MET A 179 2.72 8.38 -3.76
C MET A 179 4.19 8.00 -3.93
N ALA A 180 5.10 8.56 -3.12
CA ALA A 180 6.52 8.19 -3.17
C ALA A 180 6.74 6.72 -2.76
N LEU A 181 5.93 6.17 -1.84
CA LEU A 181 6.07 4.77 -1.41
C LEU A 181 5.91 3.75 -2.55
N PRO A 182 4.81 3.75 -3.34
CA PRO A 182 4.66 2.82 -4.44
C PRO A 182 5.65 3.09 -5.58
N LEU A 183 6.15 4.33 -5.76
CA LEU A 183 7.23 4.62 -6.71
C LEU A 183 8.55 3.97 -6.27
N LEU A 184 8.91 4.08 -4.99
CA LEU A 184 10.08 3.44 -4.42
C LEU A 184 9.99 1.91 -4.49
N PHE A 185 8.80 1.35 -4.44
CA PHE A 185 8.58 -0.08 -4.61
C PHE A 185 8.83 -0.56 -6.06
N VAL A 186 8.50 0.27 -7.06
CA VAL A 186 8.64 -0.08 -8.49
C VAL A 186 10.05 0.19 -9.04
N ALA A 187 10.81 1.10 -8.42
CA ALA A 187 12.19 1.46 -8.78
C ALA A 187 13.20 0.33 -8.52
#